data_AF-A0A3L8BSS2-F1
#
_entry.id   AF-A0A3L8BSS2-F1
#
_cell.length_a   1.000
_cell.length_b   1.000
_cell.length_c   1.000
_cell.angle_alpha   90.00
_cell.angle_beta   90.00
_cell.angle_gamma   90.00
#
_symmetry.space_group_name_H-M   'P 1'
#
loop_
_entity.id
_entity.type
_entity.pdbx_description
1 polymer ?
#
loop_
_entity_poly.entity_id
_entity_poly.type
_entity_poly.pdbx_seq_one_letter_code
_entity_poly.pdbx_strand_id
1 'polypeptide(L)'
;NQPKELQKVLAKLEKIQKAFNKKNSKTPVSLADLIVLGGAAAIEKAAADAGYQVSVPFKPGRTDATQEMTDVESFAYLEPKADGFRNYLQQGFPRPPAEALVEKAALLDLSVPEMTALVGGMRVLGANADGSKHGVFTSKPGQLSNDFFVNLVDMSTVWKKSSTEGLYEGSDRKTGKVKWTATPVDLIFGSNSELRAISEFYASADSKQKFVDDFVLAWTKVMQADRFDLM
;
A
#
# COMPACT_ATOMS: atom_id res chain seq x y z
N ASN A 1 -13.39 -2.16 -3.87
CA ASN A 1 -12.35 -2.96 -4.59
C ASN A 1 -12.23 -2.63 -6.10
N GLN A 2 -12.88 -1.57 -6.62
CA GLN A 2 -12.84 -1.18 -8.05
C GLN A 2 -13.16 -2.35 -9.01
N PRO A 3 -14.42 -2.86 -9.04
CA PRO A 3 -14.76 -4.11 -9.73
C PRO A 3 -14.32 -4.19 -11.20
N LYS A 4 -14.39 -3.07 -11.94
CA LYS A 4 -13.99 -3.00 -13.35
C LYS A 4 -12.48 -3.25 -13.55
N GLU A 5 -11.64 -2.60 -12.74
CA GLU A 5 -10.19 -2.80 -12.83
C GLU A 5 -9.80 -4.18 -12.29
N LEU A 6 -10.42 -4.62 -11.19
CA LEU A 6 -10.20 -5.95 -10.62
C LEU A 6 -10.49 -7.06 -11.64
N GLN A 7 -11.64 -7.00 -12.33
CA GLN A 7 -12.00 -7.99 -13.35
C GLN A 7 -10.96 -8.07 -14.48
N LYS A 8 -10.44 -6.92 -14.93
CA LYS A 8 -9.41 -6.84 -15.95
C LYS A 8 -8.10 -7.47 -15.48
N VAL A 9 -7.68 -7.22 -14.24
CA VAL A 9 -6.46 -7.81 -13.66
C VAL A 9 -6.62 -9.33 -13.50
N LEU A 10 -7.72 -9.80 -12.91
CA LEU A 10 -7.99 -11.23 -12.72
C LEU A 10 -8.02 -11.98 -14.05
N ALA A 11 -8.66 -11.43 -15.08
CA ALA A 11 -8.69 -12.05 -16.41
C ALA A 11 -7.28 -12.25 -17.02
N LYS A 12 -6.34 -11.33 -16.74
CA LYS A 12 -4.94 -11.47 -17.17
C LYS A 12 -4.20 -12.54 -16.37
N LEU A 13 -4.36 -12.55 -15.04
CA LEU A 13 -3.74 -13.54 -14.16
C LEU A 13 -4.26 -14.96 -14.47
N GLU A 14 -5.57 -15.13 -14.68
CA GLU A 14 -6.15 -16.40 -15.09
C GLU A 14 -5.60 -16.90 -16.43
N LYS A 15 -5.38 -16.00 -17.39
CA LYS A 15 -4.77 -16.38 -18.68
C LYS A 15 -3.36 -16.93 -18.47
N ILE A 16 -2.58 -16.31 -17.58
CA ILE A 16 -1.24 -16.78 -17.20
C ILE A 16 -1.33 -18.14 -16.50
N GLN A 17 -2.23 -18.27 -15.53
CA GLN A 17 -2.50 -19.52 -14.80
C GLN A 17 -2.81 -20.67 -15.74
N LYS A 18 -3.80 -20.49 -16.64
CA LYS A 18 -4.24 -21.50 -17.60
C LYS A 18 -3.10 -21.91 -18.54
N ALA A 19 -2.32 -20.94 -19.02
CA ALA A 19 -1.16 -21.21 -19.88
C ALA A 19 -0.06 -21.98 -19.16
N PHE A 20 0.24 -21.64 -17.90
CA PHE A 20 1.24 -22.32 -17.08
C PHE A 20 0.80 -23.73 -16.71
N ASN A 21 -0.43 -23.91 -16.21
CA ASN A 21 -0.96 -25.20 -15.78
C ASN A 21 -1.12 -26.19 -16.93
N LYS A 22 -1.44 -25.71 -18.15
CA LYS A 22 -1.46 -26.55 -19.36
C LYS A 22 -0.08 -27.16 -19.68
N LYS A 23 1.00 -26.42 -19.41
CA LYS A 23 2.38 -26.90 -19.64
C LYS A 23 2.93 -27.71 -18.47
N ASN A 24 2.43 -27.47 -17.26
CA ASN A 24 2.97 -28.03 -16.01
C ASN A 24 1.87 -28.75 -15.20
N SER A 25 1.29 -29.81 -15.77
CA SER A 25 0.15 -30.52 -15.16
C SER A 25 0.46 -31.19 -13.81
N LYS A 26 1.73 -31.50 -13.54
CA LYS A 26 2.18 -32.14 -12.28
C LYS A 26 2.41 -31.14 -11.15
N THR A 27 2.56 -29.85 -11.46
CA THR A 27 2.85 -28.77 -10.51
C THR A 27 2.03 -27.53 -10.89
N PRO A 28 0.69 -27.60 -10.81
CA PRO A 28 -0.16 -26.47 -11.14
C PRO A 28 0.01 -25.35 -10.10
N VAL A 29 -0.31 -24.13 -10.51
CA VAL A 29 -0.37 -22.95 -9.64
C VAL A 29 -1.82 -22.50 -9.46
N SER A 30 -2.18 -22.09 -8.25
CA SER A 30 -3.47 -21.47 -7.93
C SER A 30 -3.51 -20.00 -8.35
N LEU A 31 -4.72 -19.45 -8.52
CA LEU A 31 -4.90 -18.04 -8.79
C LEU A 31 -4.55 -17.22 -7.54
N ALA A 32 -4.87 -17.74 -6.35
CA ALA A 32 -4.48 -17.15 -5.07
C ALA A 32 -2.97 -16.94 -4.96
N ASP A 33 -2.15 -17.95 -5.30
CA ASP A 33 -0.69 -17.80 -5.32
C ASP A 33 -0.22 -16.83 -6.40
N LEU A 34 -0.85 -16.83 -7.59
CA LEU A 34 -0.49 -15.90 -8.66
C LEU A 34 -0.79 -14.43 -8.32
N ILE A 35 -1.85 -14.15 -7.57
CA ILE A 35 -2.16 -12.78 -7.11
C ILE A 35 -1.03 -12.28 -6.20
N VAL A 36 -0.60 -13.10 -5.23
CA VAL A 36 0.49 -12.73 -4.31
C VAL A 36 1.83 -12.65 -5.03
N LEU A 37 2.14 -13.62 -5.90
CA LEU A 37 3.37 -13.63 -6.70
C LEU A 37 3.44 -12.43 -7.66
N GLY A 38 2.31 -12.05 -8.26
CA GLY A 38 2.22 -10.85 -9.10
C GLY A 38 2.52 -9.57 -8.30
N GLY A 39 2.03 -9.47 -7.07
CA GLY A 39 2.36 -8.37 -6.15
C GLY A 39 3.86 -8.35 -5.79
N ALA A 40 4.43 -9.50 -5.45
CA ALA A 40 5.86 -9.63 -5.16
C ALA A 40 6.73 -9.19 -6.35
N ALA A 41 6.43 -9.68 -7.56
CA ALA A 41 7.14 -9.30 -8.78
C ALA A 41 6.99 -7.80 -9.11
N ALA A 42 5.84 -7.20 -8.82
CA ALA A 42 5.63 -5.75 -9.01
C ALA A 42 6.51 -4.92 -8.07
N ILE A 43 6.68 -5.36 -6.81
CA ILE A 43 7.55 -4.70 -5.83
C ILE A 43 9.02 -4.83 -6.24
N GLU A 44 9.47 -6.03 -6.62
CA GLU A 44 10.85 -6.25 -7.10
C GLU A 44 11.15 -5.37 -8.32
N LYS A 45 10.20 -5.27 -9.26
CA LYS A 45 10.33 -4.37 -10.41
C LYS A 45 10.38 -2.90 -9.98
N ALA A 46 9.50 -2.45 -9.09
CA ALA A 46 9.46 -1.07 -8.61
C ALA A 46 10.74 -0.66 -7.87
N ALA A 47 11.32 -1.60 -7.10
CA ALA A 47 12.62 -1.43 -6.46
C ALA A 47 13.76 -1.34 -7.49
N ALA A 48 13.76 -2.24 -8.49
CA ALA A 48 14.75 -2.23 -9.57
C ALA A 48 14.70 -0.93 -10.40
N ASP A 49 13.50 -0.44 -10.72
CA ASP A 49 13.32 0.84 -11.42
C ASP A 49 13.85 2.04 -10.59
N ALA A 50 13.88 1.91 -9.27
CA ALA A 50 14.45 2.89 -8.34
C ALA A 50 15.95 2.68 -8.06
N GLY A 51 16.57 1.65 -8.64
CA GLY A 51 17.99 1.32 -8.50
C GLY A 51 18.34 0.37 -7.35
N TYR A 52 17.36 -0.28 -6.74
CA TYR A 52 17.57 -1.27 -5.67
C TYR A 52 17.40 -2.69 -6.20
N GLN A 53 18.19 -3.61 -5.66
CA GLN A 53 18.03 -5.03 -5.93
C GLN A 53 17.50 -5.71 -4.67
N VAL A 54 16.25 -6.16 -4.72
CA VAL A 54 15.59 -6.86 -3.61
C VAL A 54 14.94 -8.13 -4.11
N SER A 55 14.75 -9.09 -3.21
CA SER A 55 13.94 -10.27 -3.46
C SER A 55 12.82 -10.31 -2.43
N VAL A 56 11.58 -10.44 -2.91
CA VAL A 56 10.40 -10.50 -2.04
C VAL A 56 10.12 -11.96 -1.71
N PRO A 57 10.17 -12.37 -0.43
CA PRO A 57 9.91 -13.76 -0.06
C PRO A 57 8.51 -14.21 -0.49
N PHE A 58 8.47 -15.31 -1.25
CA PHE A 58 7.24 -15.96 -1.68
C PHE A 58 7.22 -17.43 -1.23
N LYS A 59 6.08 -17.84 -0.68
CA LYS A 59 5.80 -19.21 -0.26
C LYS A 59 4.55 -19.69 -1.00
N PRO A 60 4.63 -20.67 -1.92
CA PRO A 60 3.46 -21.23 -2.58
C PRO A 60 2.62 -22.05 -1.58
N GLY A 61 1.45 -22.49 -2.01
CA GLY A 61 0.58 -23.40 -1.26
C GLY A 61 -0.83 -22.86 -1.03
N ARG A 62 -1.15 -21.62 -1.43
CA ARG A 62 -2.55 -21.16 -1.39
C ARG A 62 -3.38 -21.92 -2.40
N THR A 63 -4.65 -22.10 -2.10
CA THR A 63 -5.62 -22.79 -2.97
C THR A 63 -6.77 -21.85 -3.33
N ASP A 64 -7.43 -22.15 -4.45
CA ASP A 64 -8.60 -21.38 -4.90
C ASP A 64 -9.86 -21.99 -4.26
N ALA A 65 -10.47 -21.26 -3.31
CA ALA A 65 -11.76 -21.64 -2.72
C ALA A 65 -12.91 -21.46 -3.73
N THR A 66 -13.91 -22.33 -3.68
CA THR A 66 -15.08 -22.23 -4.56
C THR A 66 -16.19 -21.37 -3.94
N GLN A 67 -17.16 -20.95 -4.76
CA GLN A 67 -18.29 -20.16 -4.28
C GLN A 67 -19.13 -20.93 -3.24
N GLU A 68 -19.23 -22.25 -3.37
CA GLU A 68 -19.95 -23.13 -2.43
C GLU A 68 -19.26 -23.24 -1.07
N MET A 69 -17.95 -22.97 -1.00
CA MET A 69 -17.19 -22.88 0.25
C MET A 69 -17.31 -21.52 0.94
N THR A 70 -18.01 -20.55 0.33
CA THR A 70 -18.01 -19.14 0.73
C THR A 70 -19.41 -18.67 1.12
N ASP A 71 -19.61 -18.37 2.40
CA ASP A 71 -20.80 -17.70 2.92
C ASP A 71 -20.70 -16.19 2.67
N VAL A 72 -21.49 -15.66 1.74
CA VAL A 72 -21.38 -14.27 1.25
C VAL A 72 -21.74 -13.27 2.35
N GLU A 73 -22.74 -13.58 3.15
CA GLU A 73 -23.24 -12.77 4.25
C GLU A 73 -22.17 -12.59 5.33
N SER A 74 -21.42 -13.65 5.63
CA SER A 74 -20.31 -13.60 6.59
C SER A 74 -19.14 -12.73 6.11
N PHE A 75 -18.82 -12.77 4.81
CA PHE A 75 -17.74 -11.97 4.23
C PHE A 75 -18.08 -10.48 4.12
N ALA A 76 -19.36 -10.10 4.15
CA ALA A 76 -19.76 -8.69 4.14
C ALA A 76 -19.18 -7.89 5.33
N TYR A 77 -18.94 -8.54 6.47
CA TYR A 77 -18.29 -7.92 7.63
C TYR A 77 -16.82 -7.56 7.40
N LEU A 78 -16.17 -8.19 6.40
CA LEU A 78 -14.79 -7.92 6.03
C LEU A 78 -14.65 -6.78 5.01
N GLU A 79 -15.74 -6.20 4.52
CA GLU A 79 -15.68 -5.05 3.62
C GLU A 79 -15.04 -3.85 4.35
N PRO A 80 -13.86 -3.36 3.90
CA PRO A 80 -13.21 -2.25 4.56
C PRO A 80 -13.96 -0.95 4.28
N LYS A 81 -14.52 -0.33 5.32
CA LYS A 81 -15.13 1.02 5.26
C LYS A 81 -14.08 2.14 5.33
N ALA A 82 -12.88 1.81 5.80
CA ALA A 82 -11.71 2.69 5.82
C ALA A 82 -10.46 1.84 5.53
N ASP A 83 -9.62 2.33 4.63
CA ASP A 83 -8.37 1.68 4.24
C ASP A 83 -7.33 2.74 3.91
N GLY A 84 -6.62 3.19 4.95
CA GLY A 84 -5.60 4.24 4.82
C GLY A 84 -4.41 3.85 3.95
N PHE A 85 -4.12 2.54 3.79
CA PHE A 85 -3.05 2.06 2.91
C PHE A 85 -3.36 2.36 1.44
N ARG A 86 -4.64 2.34 1.04
CA ARG A 86 -5.12 2.76 -0.29
C ARG A 86 -5.75 4.16 -0.30
N ASN A 87 -5.54 4.96 0.75
CA ASN A 87 -6.11 6.29 0.93
C ASN A 87 -7.64 6.34 0.72
N TYR A 88 -8.35 5.33 1.22
CA TYR A 88 -9.79 5.16 1.04
C TYR A 88 -10.54 5.39 2.34
N LEU A 89 -11.64 6.13 2.24
CA LEU A 89 -12.60 6.31 3.31
C LEU A 89 -14.01 6.33 2.72
N GLN A 90 -14.90 5.50 3.26
CA GLN A 90 -16.31 5.53 2.89
C GLN A 90 -16.95 6.84 3.37
N GLN A 91 -17.81 7.43 2.53
CA GLN A 91 -18.57 8.62 2.92
C GLN A 91 -19.40 8.35 4.17
N GLY A 92 -19.38 9.28 5.12
CA GLY A 92 -20.12 9.16 6.39
C GLY A 92 -19.47 8.20 7.39
N PHE A 93 -18.23 7.75 7.17
CA PHE A 93 -17.52 6.95 8.16
C PHE A 93 -17.35 7.75 9.47
N PRO A 94 -17.77 7.21 10.63
CA PRO A 94 -17.97 8.00 11.83
C PRO A 94 -16.68 8.35 12.59
N ARG A 95 -15.53 7.77 12.20
CA ARG A 95 -14.24 7.96 12.88
C ARG A 95 -13.26 8.75 12.02
N PRO A 96 -12.33 9.51 12.64
CA PRO A 96 -11.27 10.20 11.92
C PRO A 96 -10.43 9.23 11.07
N PRO A 97 -10.00 9.62 9.86
CA PRO A 97 -9.27 8.72 8.95
C PRO A 97 -7.95 8.19 9.52
N ALA A 98 -7.25 9.01 10.32
CA ALA A 98 -6.00 8.62 10.95
C ALA A 98 -6.20 7.54 12.04
N GLU A 99 -7.27 7.63 12.82
CA GLU A 99 -7.62 6.60 13.82
C GLU A 99 -8.03 5.29 13.14
N ALA A 100 -8.78 5.40 12.03
CA ALA A 100 -9.19 4.25 11.23
C ALA A 100 -7.98 3.52 10.59
N LEU A 101 -6.93 4.26 10.20
CA LEU A 101 -5.67 3.68 9.75
C LEU A 101 -5.02 2.85 10.88
N VAL A 102 -4.92 3.40 12.09
CA VAL A 102 -4.29 2.71 13.23
C VAL A 102 -5.07 1.44 13.59
N GLU A 103 -6.40 1.50 13.62
CA GLU A 103 -7.24 0.31 13.83
C GLU A 103 -7.00 -0.75 12.74
N LYS A 104 -6.95 -0.34 11.47
CA LYS A 104 -6.68 -1.27 10.37
C LYS A 104 -5.30 -1.89 10.47
N ALA A 105 -4.30 -1.12 10.88
CA ALA A 105 -2.94 -1.61 11.12
C ALA A 105 -2.91 -2.65 12.26
N ALA A 106 -3.65 -2.41 13.35
CA ALA A 106 -3.77 -3.35 14.46
C ALA A 106 -4.45 -4.67 14.02
N LEU A 107 -5.49 -4.61 13.19
CA LEU A 107 -6.12 -5.83 12.63
C LEU A 107 -5.19 -6.64 11.70
N LEU A 108 -4.16 -6.00 11.16
CA LEU A 108 -3.13 -6.64 10.34
C LEU A 108 -1.88 -7.01 11.16
N ASP A 109 -1.94 -6.88 12.49
CA ASP A 109 -0.83 -7.09 13.42
C ASP A 109 0.43 -6.27 13.06
N LEU A 110 0.25 -5.06 12.53
CA LEU A 110 1.37 -4.20 12.12
C LEU A 110 1.84 -3.34 13.30
N SER A 111 3.15 -3.34 13.51
CA SER A 111 3.81 -2.36 14.37
C SER A 111 3.81 -0.96 13.72
N VAL A 112 4.08 0.07 14.53
CA VAL A 112 4.13 1.46 14.05
C VAL A 112 5.14 1.65 12.92
N PRO A 113 6.38 1.11 12.97
CA PRO A 113 7.33 1.21 11.85
C PRO A 113 6.88 0.48 10.59
N GLU A 114 6.28 -0.71 10.72
CA GLU A 114 5.76 -1.49 9.59
C GLU A 114 4.60 -0.77 8.90
N MET A 115 3.64 -0.26 9.68
CA MET A 115 2.55 0.58 9.16
C MET A 115 3.10 1.80 8.41
N THR A 116 4.11 2.47 8.99
CA THR A 116 4.72 3.67 8.41
C THR A 116 5.38 3.35 7.07
N ALA A 117 6.22 2.32 7.01
CA ALA A 117 6.88 1.87 5.79
C ALA A 117 5.84 1.51 4.71
N LEU A 118 4.80 0.74 5.07
CA LEU A 118 3.74 0.34 4.15
C LEU A 118 3.00 1.54 3.56
N VAL A 119 2.57 2.52 4.38
CA VAL A 119 1.89 3.70 3.85
C VAL A 119 2.80 4.46 2.88
N GLY A 120 4.05 4.74 3.28
CA GLY A 120 4.99 5.47 2.43
C GLY A 120 5.25 4.78 1.09
N GLY A 121 5.48 3.47 1.10
CA GLY A 121 5.69 2.68 -0.12
C GLY A 121 4.44 2.61 -0.99
N MET A 122 3.27 2.34 -0.41
CA MET A 122 2.02 2.27 -1.16
C MET A 122 1.67 3.59 -1.85
N ARG A 123 2.03 4.74 -1.24
CA ARG A 123 1.86 6.05 -1.87
C ARG A 123 2.73 6.23 -3.10
N VAL A 124 4.03 5.95 -3.03
CA VAL A 124 4.93 6.12 -4.19
C VAL A 124 4.65 5.11 -5.30
N LEU A 125 4.13 3.93 -4.95
CA LEU A 125 3.64 2.95 -5.92
C LEU A 125 2.31 3.35 -6.59
N GLY A 126 1.63 4.38 -6.09
CA GLY A 126 0.38 4.89 -6.67
C GLY A 126 -0.82 3.97 -6.42
N ALA A 127 -0.85 3.26 -5.29
CA ALA A 127 -1.86 2.24 -4.99
C ALA A 127 -3.16 2.80 -4.38
N ASN A 128 -3.52 4.04 -4.67
CA ASN A 128 -4.73 4.68 -4.14
C ASN A 128 -6.02 4.06 -4.75
N ALA A 129 -7.07 3.96 -3.95
CA ALA A 129 -8.29 3.21 -4.30
C ALA A 129 -9.15 3.85 -5.40
N ASP A 130 -8.93 5.11 -5.72
CA ASP A 130 -9.64 5.87 -6.76
C ASP A 130 -8.69 6.41 -7.85
N GLY A 131 -7.41 6.03 -7.79
CA GLY A 131 -6.37 6.58 -8.66
C GLY A 131 -6.02 8.04 -8.37
N SER A 132 -6.50 8.61 -7.25
CA SER A 132 -6.14 9.97 -6.84
C SER A 132 -4.64 10.09 -6.56
N LYS A 133 -4.16 11.33 -6.62
CA LYS A 133 -2.76 11.67 -6.30
C LYS A 133 -2.55 12.09 -4.85
N HIS A 134 -3.54 11.88 -3.99
CA HIS A 134 -3.46 12.26 -2.58
C HIS A 134 -2.38 11.44 -1.88
N GLY A 135 -1.43 12.12 -1.24
CA GLY A 135 -0.30 11.47 -0.58
C GLY A 135 0.80 10.96 -1.52
N VAL A 136 0.63 11.04 -2.85
CA VAL A 136 1.63 10.55 -3.83
C VAL A 136 2.73 11.61 -3.99
N PHE A 137 3.54 11.79 -2.95
CA PHE A 137 4.60 12.80 -2.90
C PHE A 137 5.87 12.32 -3.61
N THR A 138 5.77 12.10 -4.92
CA THR A 138 6.91 11.73 -5.77
C THR A 138 6.69 12.24 -7.19
N SER A 139 7.77 12.51 -7.90
CA SER A 139 7.77 12.77 -9.35
C SER A 139 7.92 11.51 -10.19
N LYS A 140 8.16 10.35 -9.56
CA LYS A 140 8.35 9.05 -10.23
C LYS A 140 7.40 7.97 -9.69
N PRO A 141 6.07 8.11 -9.83
CA PRO A 141 5.14 7.08 -9.39
C PRO A 141 5.46 5.70 -10.00
N GLY A 142 5.34 4.66 -9.18
CA GLY A 142 5.68 3.28 -9.55
C GLY A 142 7.12 2.88 -9.26
N GLN A 143 7.97 3.81 -8.81
CA GLN A 143 9.30 3.51 -8.27
C GLN A 143 9.24 3.43 -6.75
N LEU A 144 9.82 2.38 -6.17
CA LEU A 144 9.86 2.23 -4.71
C LEU A 144 10.98 3.08 -4.12
N SER A 145 10.62 4.23 -3.57
CA SER A 145 11.54 5.20 -2.97
C SER A 145 10.99 5.77 -1.66
N ASN A 146 11.86 6.38 -0.85
CA ASN A 146 11.47 7.08 0.38
C ASN A 146 10.92 8.51 0.12
N ASP A 147 10.55 8.84 -1.12
CA ASP A 147 10.14 10.19 -1.53
C ASP A 147 8.93 10.70 -0.74
N PHE A 148 8.02 9.80 -0.34
CA PHE A 148 6.89 10.15 0.52
C PHE A 148 7.37 10.89 1.78
N PHE A 149 8.34 10.32 2.48
CA PHE A 149 8.86 10.89 3.73
C PHE A 149 9.67 12.14 3.49
N VAL A 150 10.57 12.12 2.50
CA VAL A 150 11.41 13.27 2.13
C VAL A 150 10.55 14.51 1.84
N ASN A 151 9.49 14.35 1.05
CA ASN A 151 8.61 15.45 0.69
C ASN A 151 7.61 15.83 1.80
N LEU A 152 7.24 14.90 2.67
CA LEU A 152 6.35 15.16 3.80
C LEU A 152 7.02 16.03 4.86
N VAL A 153 8.29 15.74 5.19
CA VAL A 153 9.03 16.47 6.23
C VAL A 153 9.74 17.73 5.71
N ASP A 154 9.70 17.96 4.40
CA ASP A 154 10.25 19.16 3.76
C ASP A 154 9.53 20.45 4.22
N MET A 155 10.25 21.26 4.99
CA MET A 155 9.76 22.53 5.54
C MET A 155 9.51 23.61 4.47
N SER A 156 9.99 23.42 3.23
CA SER A 156 9.64 24.26 2.08
C SER A 156 8.17 24.10 1.68
N THR A 157 7.49 23.05 2.11
CA THR A 157 6.06 22.84 1.83
C THR A 157 5.22 23.31 3.02
N VAL A 158 4.18 24.10 2.77
CA VAL A 158 3.19 24.55 3.77
C VAL A 158 1.86 23.89 3.48
N TRP A 159 1.34 23.17 4.47
CA TRP A 159 0.07 22.46 4.41
C TRP A 159 -1.08 23.32 4.93
N LYS A 160 -2.17 23.39 4.17
CA LYS A 160 -3.42 24.05 4.58
C LYS A 160 -4.61 23.17 4.20
N LYS A 161 -5.71 23.30 4.94
CA LYS A 161 -6.99 22.70 4.54
C LYS A 161 -7.38 23.25 3.17
N SER A 162 -7.83 22.40 2.27
CA SER A 162 -8.39 22.84 1.00
C SER A 162 -9.85 23.27 1.18
N SER A 163 -10.49 23.72 0.10
CA SER A 163 -11.93 23.97 0.09
C SER A 163 -12.77 22.69 0.17
N THR A 164 -12.17 21.52 -0.09
CA THR A 164 -12.81 20.21 0.02
C THR A 164 -12.56 19.63 1.40
N GLU A 165 -13.63 19.26 2.09
CA GLU A 165 -13.53 18.62 3.41
C GLU A 165 -12.68 17.34 3.35
N GLY A 166 -11.83 17.14 4.35
CA GLY A 166 -10.94 15.98 4.42
C GLY A 166 -9.72 16.05 3.50
N LEU A 167 -9.51 17.16 2.78
CA LEU A 167 -8.36 17.35 1.90
C LEU A 167 -7.49 18.53 2.33
N TYR A 168 -6.20 18.40 2.08
CA TYR A 168 -5.18 19.41 2.35
C TYR A 168 -4.36 19.66 1.09
N GLU A 169 -3.90 20.90 0.94
CA GLU A 169 -2.99 21.34 -0.11
C GLU A 169 -1.63 21.69 0.48
N GLY A 170 -0.59 21.10 -0.08
CA GLY A 170 0.80 21.40 0.21
C GLY A 170 1.33 22.37 -0.85
N SER A 171 1.62 23.61 -0.46
CA SER A 171 2.11 24.67 -1.34
C SER A 171 3.58 25.00 -1.05
N ASP A 172 4.34 25.39 -2.07
CA ASP A 172 5.68 25.91 -1.87
C ASP A 172 5.62 27.21 -1.04
N ARG A 173 6.40 27.26 0.04
CA ARG A 173 6.37 28.34 1.03
C ARG A 173 6.72 29.71 0.43
N LYS A 174 7.56 29.76 -0.59
CA LYS A 174 8.05 31.02 -1.19
C LYS A 174 7.11 31.52 -2.28
N THR A 175 6.63 30.62 -3.14
CA THR A 175 5.86 30.97 -4.34
C THR A 175 4.36 30.84 -4.15
N GLY A 176 3.91 30.09 -3.13
CA GLY A 176 2.50 29.76 -2.91
C GLY A 176 1.94 28.74 -3.91
N LYS A 177 2.75 28.22 -4.85
CA LYS A 177 2.28 27.26 -5.86
C LYS A 177 1.99 25.91 -5.21
N VAL A 178 0.80 25.36 -5.46
CA VAL A 178 0.43 24.02 -5.00
C VAL A 178 1.35 22.97 -5.61
N LYS A 179 1.99 22.17 -4.75
CA LYS A 179 2.86 21.04 -5.10
C LYS A 179 2.10 19.71 -4.96
N TRP A 180 1.39 19.55 -3.84
CA TRP A 180 0.83 18.27 -3.42
C TRP A 180 -0.59 18.42 -2.87
N THR A 181 -1.32 17.30 -2.85
CA THR A 181 -2.58 17.17 -2.11
C THR A 181 -2.50 15.95 -1.21
N ALA A 182 -3.18 15.98 -0.07
CA ALA A 182 -3.05 14.97 0.98
C ALA A 182 -4.33 14.85 1.81
N THR A 183 -4.55 13.67 2.38
CA THR A 183 -5.61 13.44 3.36
C THR A 183 -5.02 13.43 4.78
N PRO A 184 -5.85 13.40 5.84
CA PRO A 184 -5.37 13.21 7.21
C PRO A 184 -4.51 11.94 7.40
N VAL A 185 -4.75 10.89 6.59
CA VAL A 185 -3.98 9.64 6.63
C VAL A 185 -2.53 9.88 6.22
N ASP A 186 -2.28 10.85 5.33
CA ASP A 186 -0.93 11.18 4.87
C ASP A 186 -0.23 12.10 5.87
N LEU A 187 -0.94 13.13 6.34
CA LEU A 187 -0.37 14.17 7.20
C LEU A 187 -0.19 13.76 8.66
N ILE A 188 -0.83 12.67 9.12
CA ILE A 188 -0.62 12.15 10.47
C ILE A 188 0.86 11.80 10.71
N PHE A 189 1.54 11.30 9.69
CA PHE A 189 2.97 10.97 9.72
C PHE A 189 3.88 12.19 9.87
N GLY A 190 3.39 13.39 9.55
CA GLY A 190 4.13 14.64 9.74
C GLY A 190 3.75 15.41 11.01
N SER A 191 2.68 14.99 11.72
CA SER A 191 2.06 15.75 12.80
C SER A 191 2.06 15.05 14.17
N ASN A 192 1.88 13.72 14.21
CA ASN A 192 2.04 12.96 15.44
C ASN A 192 3.54 12.79 15.74
N SER A 193 3.96 13.04 16.98
CA SER A 193 5.38 13.08 17.36
C SER A 193 6.11 11.75 17.13
N GLU A 194 5.48 10.62 17.41
CA GLU A 194 6.09 9.30 17.25
C GLU A 194 6.19 8.91 15.76
N LEU A 195 5.10 9.09 15.01
CA LEU A 195 5.09 8.82 13.57
C LEU A 195 6.04 9.76 12.81
N ARG A 196 6.17 11.01 13.28
CA ARG A 196 7.10 11.98 12.72
C ARG A 196 8.55 11.55 12.91
N ALA A 197 8.92 11.05 14.09
CA ALA A 197 10.28 10.56 14.33
C ALA A 197 10.65 9.42 13.36
N ILE A 198 9.72 8.50 13.10
CA ILE A 198 9.92 7.40 12.14
C ILE A 198 9.96 7.94 10.70
N SER A 199 9.14 8.94 10.38
CA SER A 199 9.15 9.58 9.06
C SER A 199 10.46 10.31 8.79
N GLU A 200 11.01 11.02 9.78
CA GLU A 200 12.33 11.67 9.69
C GLU A 200 13.45 10.63 9.55
N PHE A 201 13.35 9.50 10.24
CA PHE A 201 14.25 8.37 10.04
C PHE A 201 14.22 7.88 8.59
N TYR A 202 13.05 7.55 8.02
CA TYR A 202 12.96 7.10 6.63
C TYR A 202 13.28 8.20 5.60
N ALA A 203 13.11 9.48 5.94
CA ALA A 203 13.50 10.61 5.09
C ALA A 203 15.02 10.84 5.03
N SER A 204 15.78 10.26 5.96
CA SER A 204 17.23 10.44 6.03
C SER A 204 17.94 9.87 4.79
N ALA A 205 19.04 10.51 4.39
CA ALA A 205 19.72 10.20 3.12
C ALA A 205 20.31 8.78 3.07
N ASP A 206 20.66 8.23 4.22
CA ASP A 206 21.22 6.90 4.47
C ASP A 206 20.14 5.81 4.72
N SER A 207 18.89 6.19 4.95
CA SER A 207 17.78 5.26 5.22
C SER A 207 17.11 4.69 3.97
N LYS A 208 17.59 5.04 2.77
CA LYS A 208 16.96 4.67 1.49
C LYS A 208 16.81 3.16 1.30
N GLN A 209 17.90 2.39 1.43
CA GLN A 209 17.86 0.93 1.33
C GLN A 209 17.02 0.33 2.47
N LYS A 210 17.21 0.83 3.70
CA LYS A 210 16.47 0.35 4.87
C LYS A 210 14.96 0.52 4.71
N PHE A 211 14.50 1.64 4.15
CA PHE A 211 13.09 1.84 3.83
C PHE A 211 12.57 0.77 2.86
N VAL A 212 13.32 0.45 1.80
CA VAL A 212 12.93 -0.56 0.82
C VAL A 212 12.83 -1.94 1.49
N ASP A 213 13.82 -2.30 2.30
CA ASP A 213 13.85 -3.59 3.01
C ASP A 213 12.70 -3.70 4.02
N ASP A 214 12.47 -2.66 4.82
CA ASP A 214 11.39 -2.61 5.81
C ASP A 214 10.00 -2.64 5.13
N PHE A 215 9.85 -1.99 3.96
CA PHE A 215 8.63 -2.08 3.15
C PHE A 215 8.39 -3.51 2.65
N VAL A 216 9.43 -4.18 2.13
CA VAL A 216 9.34 -5.57 1.67
C VAL A 216 8.95 -6.49 2.82
N LEU A 217 9.59 -6.35 3.99
CA LEU A 217 9.28 -7.15 5.18
C LEU A 217 7.82 -6.96 5.62
N ALA A 218 7.36 -5.72 5.72
CA ALA A 218 5.98 -5.43 6.12
C ALA A 218 4.96 -5.93 5.09
N TRP A 219 5.26 -5.81 3.78
CA TRP A 219 4.42 -6.38 2.73
C TRP A 219 4.35 -7.90 2.82
N THR A 220 5.49 -8.57 2.97
CA THR A 220 5.57 -10.03 3.12
C THR A 220 4.79 -10.51 4.33
N LYS A 221 4.87 -9.80 5.47
CA LYS A 221 4.09 -10.11 6.67
C LYS A 221 2.59 -10.08 6.39
N VAL A 222 2.07 -9.02 5.77
CA VAL A 222 0.64 -8.92 5.42
C VAL A 222 0.23 -10.04 4.45
N MET A 223 1.07 -10.34 3.44
CA MET A 223 0.78 -11.41 2.49
C MET A 223 0.79 -12.81 3.11
N GLN A 224 1.43 -13.01 4.27
CA GLN A 224 1.53 -14.30 4.96
C GLN A 224 0.65 -14.40 6.21
N ALA A 225 -0.16 -13.38 6.51
CA ALA A 225 -0.98 -13.32 7.73
C ALA A 225 -2.00 -14.46 7.87
N ASP A 226 -2.39 -15.10 6.76
CA ASP A 226 -3.33 -16.23 6.72
C ASP A 226 -2.66 -17.61 6.57
N ARG A 227 -1.31 -17.65 6.53
CA ARG A 227 -0.53 -18.87 6.24
C ARG A 227 -0.21 -19.70 7.47
N PHE A 228 -1.26 -20.11 8.19
CA PHE A 228 -1.17 -21.00 9.35
C PHE A 228 -0.61 -22.39 9.02
N ASP A 229 -0.62 -22.78 7.75
CA ASP A 229 -0.02 -24.02 7.24
C ASP A 229 1.51 -24.01 7.26
N LEU A 230 2.14 -22.85 7.42
CA LEU A 230 3.60 -22.68 7.47
C LEU A 230 4.17 -22.62 8.89
N MET A 231 3.32 -22.70 9.91
CA MET A 231 3.68 -22.61 11.34
C MET A 231 4.10 -23.96 11.92
#